data_AF-A0A928QND2-F1
#
_entry.id   AF-A0A928QND2-F1
#
_cell.length_a   1.000
_cell.length_b   1.000
_cell.length_c   1.000
_cell.angle_alpha   90.00
_cell.angle_beta   90.00
_cell.angle_gamma   90.00
#
_symmetry.space_group_name_H-M   'P 1'
#
loop_
_entity.id
_entity.type
_entity.pdbx_description
1 polymer ?
#
loop_
_entity_poly.entity_id
_entity_poly.type
_entity_poly.pdbx_seq_one_letter_code
_entity_poly.pdbx_strand_id
1 'polypeptide(L)'
;MYRHDQNHSRHISLHDCRAERMTLENGVLSLIFPDGIWVTPEHEENPTQNVVRTGEAQVDFTILDEEIDGITVYVYRRGRKGKVWREEWEAQNFIDAVNEGSFQLEFLYDYRQKGAPYRLYHCVVWFEQRPYCYECELYLHTESAVYRWNELRCDRIW
;
A
#
# COMPACT_ATOMS: atom_id res chain seq x y z
N MET A 1 19.81 0.57 -5.07
CA MET A 1 19.39 1.88 -5.60
C MET A 1 18.38 1.62 -6.70
N TYR A 2 17.19 2.23 -6.64
CA TYR A 2 16.16 2.10 -7.67
C TYR A 2 16.53 2.88 -8.93
N ARG A 3 16.09 2.42 -10.11
CA ARG A 3 16.36 3.09 -11.39
C ARG A 3 15.35 4.17 -11.74
N HIS A 4 14.11 4.00 -11.28
CA HIS A 4 13.01 4.93 -11.53
C HIS A 4 12.42 5.38 -10.19
N ASP A 5 12.08 6.66 -10.12
CA ASP A 5 11.32 7.25 -9.02
C ASP A 5 10.25 8.22 -9.54
N GLN A 6 9.05 8.17 -8.96
CA GLN A 6 7.94 9.02 -9.34
C GLN A 6 7.29 9.63 -8.10
N ASN A 7 7.13 10.95 -8.09
CA ASN A 7 6.56 11.69 -6.94
C ASN A 7 5.03 11.86 -7.03
N HIS A 8 4.37 11.14 -7.93
CA HIS A 8 2.93 11.15 -8.10
C HIS A 8 2.41 9.81 -8.62
N SER A 9 1.17 9.47 -8.32
CA SER A 9 0.60 8.18 -8.75
C SER A 9 -0.20 8.23 -10.05
N ARG A 10 -0.19 9.33 -10.81
CA ARG A 10 -1.13 9.53 -11.92
C ARG A 10 -1.19 8.33 -12.89
N HIS A 11 -0.06 7.66 -13.08
CA HIS A 11 0.10 6.51 -13.96
C HIS A 11 0.58 5.26 -13.21
N ILE A 12 0.31 5.18 -11.91
CA ILE A 12 0.71 4.09 -11.02
C ILE A 12 -0.50 3.65 -10.21
N SER A 13 -0.72 2.33 -10.12
CA SER A 13 -1.79 1.73 -9.32
C SER A 13 -1.23 0.70 -8.33
N LEU A 14 -1.75 0.75 -7.10
CA LEU A 14 -1.51 -0.25 -6.06
C LEU A 14 -2.59 -1.33 -6.01
N HIS A 15 -3.63 -1.26 -6.86
CA HIS A 15 -4.72 -2.24 -6.87
C HIS A 15 -4.17 -3.66 -7.03
N ASP A 16 -4.63 -4.60 -6.20
CA ASP A 16 -4.17 -5.99 -6.15
C ASP A 16 -2.64 -6.16 -5.95
N CYS A 17 -2.00 -5.16 -5.34
CA CYS A 17 -0.58 -5.22 -4.95
C CYS A 17 -0.46 -5.51 -3.46
N ARG A 18 0.46 -6.39 -3.09
CA ARG A 18 0.67 -6.84 -1.71
C ARG A 18 1.99 -6.30 -1.18
N ALA A 19 1.90 -5.52 -0.11
CA ALA A 19 3.06 -5.16 0.68
C ALA A 19 3.39 -6.30 1.65
N GLU A 20 4.66 -6.69 1.69
CA GLU A 20 5.17 -7.74 2.58
C GLU A 20 6.12 -7.20 3.65
N ARG A 21 6.58 -5.95 3.50
CA ARG A 21 7.41 -5.27 4.51
C ARG A 21 6.98 -3.82 4.61
N MET A 22 7.04 -3.29 5.83
CA MET A 22 6.71 -1.91 6.15
C MET A 22 7.75 -1.35 7.12
N THR A 23 8.24 -0.13 6.91
CA THR A 23 9.12 0.53 7.88
C THR A 23 8.65 1.94 8.11
N LEU A 24 8.77 2.44 9.33
CA LEU A 24 8.56 3.84 9.68
C LEU A 24 9.86 4.36 10.27
N GLU A 25 10.56 5.21 9.52
CA GLU A 25 11.84 5.79 9.94
C GLU A 25 11.87 7.28 9.61
N ASN A 26 12.13 8.13 10.62
CA ASN A 26 12.24 9.58 10.46
C ASN A 26 11.02 10.19 9.75
N GLY A 27 9.81 9.75 10.13
CA GLY A 27 8.56 10.21 9.52
C GLY A 27 8.29 9.71 8.10
N VAL A 28 9.02 8.70 7.60
CA VAL A 28 8.76 8.08 6.30
C VAL A 28 8.25 6.66 6.48
N LEU A 29 6.99 6.44 6.10
CA LEU A 29 6.41 5.10 6.00
C LEU A 29 6.75 4.50 4.63
N SER A 30 7.61 3.49 4.62
CA SER A 30 8.02 2.77 3.40
C SER A 30 7.33 1.42 3.31
N LEU A 31 6.72 1.11 2.17
CA LEU A 31 6.08 -0.18 1.90
C LEU A 31 6.81 -0.87 0.76
N ILE A 32 7.17 -2.13 0.96
CA ILE A 32 7.87 -2.95 -0.04
C ILE A 32 6.91 -3.95 -0.65
N PHE A 33 6.85 -3.96 -1.98
CA PHE A 33 6.04 -4.82 -2.82
C PHE A 33 6.96 -5.75 -3.63
N PRO A 34 7.26 -6.98 -3.15
CA PRO A 34 8.16 -7.90 -3.84
C PRO A 34 7.71 -8.27 -5.26
N ASP A 35 6.40 -8.36 -5.45
CA ASP A 35 5.78 -8.62 -6.76
C ASP A 35 5.54 -7.35 -7.59
N GLY A 36 5.96 -6.20 -7.09
CA GLY A 36 5.81 -4.93 -7.77
C GLY A 36 4.40 -4.33 -7.73
N ILE A 37 4.31 -3.18 -8.38
CA ILE A 37 3.13 -2.33 -8.55
C ILE A 37 2.79 -2.18 -10.05
N TRP A 38 1.59 -1.69 -10.36
CA TRP A 38 1.13 -1.51 -11.75
C TRP A 38 1.48 -0.14 -12.32
N VAL A 39 1.90 -0.11 -13.58
CA VAL A 39 2.21 1.11 -14.35
C VAL A 39 1.33 1.17 -15.59
N THR A 40 0.60 2.28 -15.77
CA THR A 40 -0.36 2.45 -16.87
C THR A 40 0.36 2.76 -18.20
N PRO A 41 -0.28 2.56 -19.37
CA PRO A 41 0.36 2.80 -20.68
C PRO A 41 0.67 4.27 -20.96
N GLU A 42 0.06 5.21 -20.22
CA GLU A 42 0.35 6.64 -20.35
C GLU A 42 1.61 7.07 -19.56
N HIS A 43 2.23 6.17 -18.80
CA HIS A 43 3.51 6.45 -18.14
C HIS A 43 4.64 6.49 -19.18
N GLU A 44 5.52 7.50 -19.12
CA GLU A 44 6.61 7.69 -20.10
C GLU A 44 7.58 6.49 -20.18
N GLU A 45 7.89 5.89 -19.03
CA GLU A 45 8.70 4.68 -18.94
C GLU A 45 8.02 3.40 -19.43
N ASN A 46 6.68 3.38 -19.64
CA ASN A 46 5.98 2.18 -20.13
C ASN A 46 5.93 2.18 -21.67
N PRO A 47 6.73 1.33 -22.35
CA PRO A 47 6.77 1.32 -23.80
C PRO A 47 5.58 0.57 -24.43
N THR A 48 4.67 0.03 -23.61
CA THR A 48 3.58 -0.84 -24.06
C THR A 48 2.25 -0.08 -24.13
N GLN A 49 1.25 -0.68 -24.77
CA GLN A 49 -0.13 -0.17 -24.76
C GLN A 49 -0.98 -0.79 -23.63
N ASN A 50 -0.35 -1.52 -22.70
CA ASN A 50 -1.02 -2.25 -21.64
C ASN A 50 -0.61 -1.70 -20.26
N VAL A 51 -1.42 -1.99 -19.25
CA VAL A 51 -0.99 -1.86 -17.85
C VAL A 51 -0.07 -3.03 -17.53
N VAL A 52 1.16 -2.75 -17.10
CA VAL A 52 2.18 -3.76 -16.83
C VAL A 52 2.66 -3.69 -15.39
N ARG A 53 3.06 -4.84 -14.84
CA ARG A 53 3.65 -4.92 -13.50
C ARG A 53 5.09 -4.43 -13.55
N THR A 54 5.58 -3.90 -12.44
CA THR A 54 7.02 -3.70 -12.20
C THR A 54 7.68 -4.98 -11.66
N GLY A 55 9.00 -4.98 -11.55
CA GLY A 55 9.71 -5.84 -10.58
C GLY A 55 9.46 -5.38 -9.14
N GLU A 56 10.32 -5.76 -8.19
CA GLU A 56 10.19 -5.27 -6.81
C GLU A 56 10.08 -3.73 -6.79
N ALA A 57 9.13 -3.23 -6.00
CA ALA A 57 8.85 -1.82 -5.87
C ALA A 57 8.78 -1.41 -4.40
N GLN A 58 9.08 -0.14 -4.15
CA GLN A 58 8.95 0.52 -2.85
C GLN A 58 8.10 1.77 -3.01
N VAL A 59 7.21 2.01 -2.04
CA VAL A 59 6.42 3.24 -1.97
C VAL A 59 6.66 3.90 -0.63
N ASP A 60 7.12 5.15 -0.66
CA ASP A 60 7.36 5.94 0.54
C ASP A 60 6.29 7.00 0.69
N PHE A 61 5.74 7.12 1.90
CA PHE A 61 4.84 8.18 2.30
C PHE A 61 5.53 9.05 3.36
N THR A 62 5.61 10.35 3.12
CA THR A 62 6.07 11.30 4.15
C THR A 62 4.90 11.63 5.06
N ILE A 63 4.97 11.21 6.32
CA ILE A 63 3.93 11.42 7.33
C ILE A 63 4.10 12.80 7.96
N LEU A 64 2.99 13.53 8.12
CA LEU A 64 2.99 14.94 8.55
C LEU A 64 2.91 15.15 10.07
N ASP A 65 2.27 14.23 10.80
CA ASP A 65 2.16 14.30 12.27
C ASP A 65 3.37 13.63 12.95
N GLU A 66 3.42 13.65 14.30
CA GLU A 66 4.43 13.05 15.19
C GLU A 66 4.76 11.57 14.85
N GLU A 67 5.51 11.39 13.75
CA GLU A 67 5.89 10.21 12.97
C GLU A 67 4.83 9.10 12.81
N ILE A 68 4.38 8.51 13.91
CA ILE A 68 3.46 7.37 13.94
C ILE A 68 2.00 7.78 14.11
N ASP A 69 1.74 8.93 14.75
CA ASP A 69 0.37 9.41 15.01
C ASP A 69 -0.39 9.77 13.72
N GLY A 70 0.34 10.03 12.63
CA GLY A 70 -0.23 10.27 11.31
C GLY A 70 -0.71 9.01 10.58
N ILE A 71 -0.69 7.84 11.24
CA ILE A 71 -1.12 6.56 10.69
C ILE A 71 -2.28 6.02 11.54
N THR A 72 -3.41 5.74 10.91
CA THR A 72 -4.54 5.08 11.57
C THR A 72 -4.96 3.85 10.79
N VAL A 73 -5.10 2.73 11.49
CA VAL A 73 -5.47 1.44 10.89
C VAL A 73 -6.78 0.94 11.49
N TYR A 74 -7.78 0.72 10.64
CA TYR A 74 -9.02 0.04 11.04
C TYR A 74 -9.12 -1.31 10.37
N VAL A 75 -9.37 -2.37 11.16
CA VAL A 75 -9.62 -3.73 10.66
C VAL A 75 -11.05 -4.13 10.95
N TYR A 76 -11.70 -4.70 9.94
CA TYR A 76 -13.10 -5.09 9.98
C TYR A 76 -13.22 -6.60 10.17
N ARG A 77 -13.68 -7.02 11.35
CA ARG A 77 -13.85 -8.43 11.70
C ARG A 77 -15.31 -8.85 11.69
N ARG A 78 -15.61 -9.97 11.04
CA ARG A 78 -16.94 -10.60 11.09
C ARG A 78 -17.07 -11.46 12.36
N GLY A 79 -17.92 -11.02 13.28
CA GLY A 79 -18.33 -11.78 14.44
C GLY A 79 -19.37 -12.86 14.13
N ARG A 80 -19.76 -13.61 15.17
CA ARG A 80 -20.83 -14.60 15.07
C ARG A 80 -22.14 -13.92 14.66
N LYS A 81 -22.91 -14.56 13.78
CA LYS A 81 -24.18 -14.06 13.20
C LYS A 81 -24.04 -12.86 12.24
N GLY A 82 -22.87 -12.65 11.65
CA GLY A 82 -22.68 -11.66 10.57
C GLY A 82 -22.52 -10.21 11.02
N LYS A 83 -22.42 -9.95 12.33
CA LYS A 83 -22.08 -8.61 12.84
C LYS A 83 -20.64 -8.27 12.48
N VAL A 84 -20.41 -7.13 11.82
CA VAL A 84 -19.07 -6.60 11.54
C VAL A 84 -18.67 -5.66 12.67
N TRP A 85 -17.44 -5.81 13.16
CA TRP A 85 -16.82 -4.94 14.15
C TRP A 85 -15.66 -4.21 13.49
N ARG A 86 -15.60 -2.90 13.67
CA ARG A 86 -14.44 -2.09 13.31
C ARG A 86 -13.55 -1.97 14.54
N GLU A 87 -12.32 -2.44 14.42
CA GLU A 87 -11.31 -2.39 15.48
C GLU A 87 -10.18 -1.49 14.99
N GLU A 88 -9.77 -0.53 15.81
CA GLU A 88 -8.53 0.22 15.57
C GLU A 88 -7.36 -0.66 15.99
N TRP A 89 -6.40 -0.84 15.10
CA TRP A 89 -5.14 -1.49 15.42
C TRP A 89 -4.08 -0.41 15.54
N GLU A 90 -3.26 -0.52 16.59
CA GLU A 90 -2.15 0.39 16.81
C GLU A 90 -1.13 0.23 15.67
N ALA A 91 -0.66 1.35 15.13
CA ALA A 91 0.10 1.39 13.88
C ALA A 91 1.42 0.64 13.96
N GLN A 92 2.15 0.74 15.08
CA GLN A 92 3.42 0.04 15.27
C GLN A 92 3.21 -1.47 15.26
N ASN A 93 2.24 -1.98 16.04
CA ASN A 93 1.90 -3.40 16.08
C ASN A 93 1.46 -3.92 14.71
N PHE A 94 0.77 -3.09 13.92
CA PHE A 94 0.38 -3.45 12.56
C PHE A 94 1.60 -3.57 11.63
N ILE A 95 2.52 -2.61 11.68
CA ILE A 95 3.78 -2.62 10.93
C ILE A 95 4.62 -3.86 11.32
N ASP A 96 4.76 -4.11 12.61
CA ASP A 96 5.52 -5.25 13.14
C ASP A 96 4.90 -6.57 12.67
N ALA A 97 3.58 -6.71 12.73
CA ALA A 97 2.90 -7.92 12.28
C ALA A 97 3.08 -8.20 10.77
N VAL A 98 3.14 -7.16 9.92
CA VAL A 98 3.50 -7.32 8.50
C VAL A 98 4.94 -7.83 8.37
N ASN A 99 5.88 -7.21 9.07
CA ASN A 99 7.30 -7.57 9.00
C ASN A 99 7.62 -8.95 9.57
N GLU A 100 6.86 -9.41 10.56
CA GLU A 100 6.94 -10.76 11.11
C GLU A 100 6.32 -11.83 10.20
N GLY A 101 5.64 -11.41 9.12
CA GLY A 101 4.95 -12.30 8.20
C GLY A 101 3.65 -12.87 8.76
N SER A 102 3.05 -12.21 9.76
CA SER A 102 1.73 -12.61 10.29
C SER A 102 0.63 -12.48 9.22
N PHE A 103 0.77 -11.50 8.32
CA PHE A 103 -0.08 -11.27 7.17
C PHE A 103 0.62 -10.37 6.14
N GLN A 104 0.07 -10.32 4.93
CA GLN A 104 0.42 -9.35 3.90
C GLN A 104 -0.67 -8.27 3.81
N LEU A 105 -0.32 -7.06 3.36
CA LEU A 105 -1.30 -6.00 3.13
C LEU A 105 -1.57 -5.82 1.64
N GLU A 106 -2.75 -6.23 1.19
CA GLU A 106 -3.22 -6.07 -0.19
C GLU A 106 -3.99 -4.75 -0.36
N PHE A 107 -3.63 -3.95 -1.36
CA PHE A 107 -4.29 -2.67 -1.62
C PHE A 107 -5.41 -2.83 -2.64
N LEU A 108 -6.60 -2.32 -2.34
CA LEU A 108 -7.77 -2.38 -3.24
C LEU A 108 -8.12 -1.02 -3.82
N TYR A 109 -8.24 0.02 -2.99
CA TYR A 109 -8.66 1.34 -3.49
C TYR A 109 -7.86 2.45 -2.83
N ASP A 110 -7.60 3.51 -3.59
CA ASP A 110 -6.93 4.73 -3.15
C ASP A 110 -7.93 5.89 -3.24
N TYR A 111 -8.28 6.44 -2.10
CA TYR A 111 -9.17 7.59 -1.98
C TYR A 111 -8.38 8.82 -1.59
N ARG A 112 -8.43 9.83 -2.47
CA ARG A 112 -7.75 11.12 -2.28
C ARG A 112 -8.74 12.24 -2.34
N GLN A 113 -8.77 13.04 -1.29
CA GLN A 113 -9.52 14.28 -1.30
C GLN A 113 -8.63 15.42 -1.77
N LYS A 114 -9.05 16.12 -2.82
CA LYS A 114 -8.31 17.27 -3.35
C LYS A 114 -8.16 18.34 -2.28
N GLY A 115 -6.92 18.71 -1.97
CA GLY A 115 -6.60 19.75 -0.98
C GLY A 115 -6.66 19.30 0.48
N ALA A 116 -6.81 17.99 0.74
CA ALA A 116 -6.69 17.43 2.08
C ALA A 116 -5.36 16.68 2.20
N PRO A 117 -4.64 16.82 3.33
CA PRO A 117 -3.37 16.13 3.56
C PRO A 117 -3.59 14.67 3.99
N TYR A 118 -4.62 14.00 3.46
CA TYR A 118 -4.97 12.64 3.85
C TYR A 118 -5.10 11.73 2.64
N ARG A 119 -4.57 10.51 2.79
CA ARG A 119 -4.84 9.40 1.90
C ARG A 119 -5.52 8.29 2.67
N LEU A 120 -6.61 7.78 2.10
CA LEU A 120 -7.29 6.60 2.61
C LEU A 120 -7.09 5.48 1.60
N TYR A 121 -6.51 4.39 2.07
CA TYR A 121 -6.48 3.14 1.32
C TYR A 121 -7.50 2.16 1.89
N HIS A 122 -8.35 1.62 1.03
CA HIS A 122 -9.02 0.36 1.36
C HIS A 122 -8.08 -0.77 1.00
N CYS A 123 -7.86 -1.63 1.97
CA CYS A 123 -6.93 -2.74 1.90
C CYS A 123 -7.58 -4.03 2.41
N VAL A 124 -6.83 -5.11 2.26
CA VAL A 124 -7.13 -6.40 2.84
C VAL A 124 -5.90 -6.89 3.60
N VAL A 125 -6.10 -7.26 4.86
CA VAL A 125 -5.13 -8.02 5.63
C VAL A 125 -5.25 -9.47 5.17
N TRP A 126 -4.22 -9.99 4.49
CA TRP A 126 -4.21 -11.29 3.82
C TRP A 126 -3.42 -12.33 4.63
N PHE A 127 -4.04 -13.46 4.93
CA PHE A 127 -3.47 -14.57 5.70
C PHE A 127 -3.34 -15.83 4.84
N GLU A 128 -2.30 -16.62 5.09
CA GLU A 128 -2.11 -17.93 4.46
C GLU A 128 -3.15 -18.99 4.89
N GLN A 129 -3.85 -18.73 5.99
CA GLN A 129 -4.83 -19.65 6.57
C GLN A 129 -6.13 -18.94 6.94
N ARG A 130 -7.20 -19.72 7.17
CA ARG A 130 -8.51 -19.18 7.59
C ARG A 130 -8.32 -18.18 8.76
N PRO A 131 -8.93 -16.99 8.69
CA PRO A 131 -10.05 -16.61 7.82
C PRO A 131 -9.67 -16.15 6.40
N TYR A 132 -8.40 -16.26 6.01
CA TYR A 132 -7.78 -15.84 4.74
C TYR A 132 -7.70 -14.34 4.55
N CYS A 133 -8.73 -13.59 4.97
CA CYS A 133 -8.67 -12.14 4.89
C CYS A 133 -9.55 -11.40 5.89
N TYR A 134 -9.16 -10.16 6.19
CA TYR A 134 -10.01 -9.12 6.75
C TYR A 134 -9.94 -7.84 5.92
N GLU A 135 -11.07 -7.17 5.76
CA GLU A 135 -11.11 -5.82 5.20
C GLU A 135 -10.40 -4.85 6.17
N CYS A 136 -9.68 -3.89 5.61
CA CYS A 136 -8.85 -2.94 6.34
C CYS A 136 -8.95 -1.56 5.69
N GLU A 137 -8.87 -0.51 6.50
CA GLU A 137 -8.68 0.86 6.06
C GLU A 137 -7.38 1.39 6.65
N LEU A 138 -6.51 1.92 5.79
CA LEU A 138 -5.26 2.58 6.18
C LEU A 138 -5.39 4.07 5.86
N TYR A 139 -5.44 4.88 6.91
CA TYR A 139 -5.44 6.33 6.84
C TYR A 139 -4.03 6.84 7.07
N LEU A 140 -3.54 7.65 6.13
CA LEU A 140 -2.23 8.29 6.21
C LEU A 140 -2.41 9.81 6.15
N HIS A 141 -1.94 10.53 7.16
CA HIS A 141 -1.78 11.98 7.11
C HIS A 141 -0.49 12.29 6.31
N THR A 142 -0.65 12.43 5.00
CA THR A 142 0.44 12.56 4.05
C THR A 142 0.03 13.37 2.83
N GLU A 143 0.94 14.20 2.32
CA GLU A 143 0.76 14.96 1.07
C GLU A 143 1.50 14.35 -0.12
N SER A 144 2.54 13.56 0.13
CA SER A 144 3.45 13.05 -0.89
C SER A 144 3.55 11.54 -0.85
N ALA A 145 3.80 10.96 -2.02
CA ALA A 145 4.25 9.57 -2.10
C ALA A 145 5.29 9.46 -3.20
N VAL A 146 6.36 8.73 -2.93
CA VAL A 146 7.42 8.43 -3.89
C VAL A 146 7.38 6.95 -4.21
N TYR A 147 7.13 6.63 -5.48
CA TYR A 147 7.07 5.27 -5.99
C TYR A 147 8.41 4.95 -6.66
N ARG A 148 9.05 3.82 -6.33
CA ARG A 148 10.35 3.44 -6.87
C ARG A 148 10.38 2.00 -7.32
N TRP A 149 11.02 1.75 -8.47
CA TRP A 149 11.20 0.41 -9.04
C TRP A 149 12.46 0.36 -9.92
N ASN A 150 12.87 -0.84 -10.33
CA ASN A 150 14.05 -1.04 -11.18
C ASN A 150 13.70 -1.40 -12.64
N GLU A 151 12.63 -2.15 -12.84
CA GLU A 151 12.31 -2.75 -14.12
C GLU A 151 10.80 -2.86 -14.31
N LEU A 152 10.36 -2.82 -15.57
CA LEU A 152 9.01 -3.18 -15.98
C LEU A 152 9.01 -4.64 -16.45
N ARG A 153 7.99 -5.39 -16.01
CA ARG A 153 7.72 -6.76 -16.44
C ARG A 153 6.63 -6.72 -17.51
N CYS A 154 7.02 -6.38 -18.74
CA CYS A 154 6.10 -6.23 -19.87
C CYS A 154 5.40 -7.54 -20.27
N ASP A 155 5.87 -8.69 -19.76
CA ASP A 155 5.24 -10.01 -19.84
C ASP A 155 4.14 -10.22 -18.80
N ARG A 156 4.04 -9.36 -17.78
CA ARG A 156 3.02 -9.36 -16.73
C ARG A 156 2.03 -8.21 -16.94
N ILE A 157 1.04 -8.47 -17.77
CA ILE A 157 -0.06 -7.55 -18.07
C ILE A 157 -1.19 -7.77 -17.06
N TRP A 158 -1.87 -6.69 -16.65
CA TRP A 158 -3.06 -6.75 -15.79
C TRP A 158 -4.26 -7.35 -16.51
#